data_AF-G6F1Z1-F1
#
_entry.id   AF-G6F1Z1-F1
#
_cell.length_a   1.000
_cell.length_b   1.000
_cell.length_c   1.000
_cell.angle_alpha   90.00
_cell.angle_beta   90.00
_cell.angle_gamma   90.00
#
_symmetry.space_group_name_H-M   'P 1'
#
loop_
_entity.id
_entity.type
_entity.pdbx_description
1 polymer ?
#
loop_
_entity_poly.entity_id
_entity_poly.type
_entity_poly.pdbx_seq_one_letter_code
_entity_poly.pdbx_strand_id
1 'polypeptide(L)'
;MFMIPPDVKSVWIVSRTSRPCDVIGSFVDDRRNLGLLIGDIILYDESKIFPLKSHLEIEDLEGWDIQEKTPCRWTNGRAYLPLKHKKDTNSSMILLFKVLSKQSYILDQESDNIQKII
;
A
#
# COMPACT_ATOMS: atom_id res chain seq x y z
N MET A 1 -7.91 -8.31 -0.57
CA MET A 1 -7.46 -9.69 -0.84
C MET A 1 -7.21 -9.81 -2.32
N PHE A 2 -6.10 -10.42 -2.73
CA PHE A 2 -5.69 -10.52 -4.15
C PHE A 2 -5.15 -11.91 -4.44
N MET A 3 -5.45 -12.45 -5.62
CA MET A 3 -4.86 -13.71 -6.08
C MET A 3 -3.52 -13.43 -6.74
N ILE A 4 -2.50 -14.19 -6.37
CA ILE A 4 -1.15 -14.12 -6.91
C ILE A 4 -0.90 -15.38 -7.74
N PRO A 5 -0.64 -15.26 -9.05
CA PRO A 5 -0.31 -16.39 -9.90
C PRO A 5 0.94 -17.16 -9.45
N PRO A 6 1.12 -18.39 -9.95
CA PRO A 6 2.39 -19.09 -9.90
C PRO A 6 3.52 -18.22 -10.51
N ASP A 7 4.75 -18.55 -10.13
CA ASP A 7 6.03 -17.89 -10.50
C ASP A 7 6.20 -16.37 -10.24
N VAL A 8 5.21 -15.69 -9.66
CA VAL A 8 5.40 -14.32 -9.14
C VAL A 8 6.31 -14.30 -7.92
N LYS A 9 7.38 -13.48 -7.96
CA LYS A 9 8.38 -13.31 -6.89
C LYS A 9 8.16 -12.06 -6.04
N SER A 10 7.42 -11.09 -6.57
CA SER A 10 7.18 -9.80 -5.93
C SER A 10 5.96 -9.14 -6.54
N VAL A 11 5.34 -8.24 -5.78
CA VAL A 11 4.23 -7.41 -6.25
C VAL A 11 4.45 -5.95 -5.86
N TRP A 12 3.67 -5.07 -6.47
CA TRP A 12 3.60 -3.66 -6.10
C TRP A 12 2.23 -3.39 -5.47
N ILE A 13 2.23 -2.74 -4.31
CA ILE A 13 1.02 -2.17 -3.73
C ILE A 13 0.95 -0.72 -4.18
N VAL A 14 -0.05 -0.42 -5.01
CA VAL A 14 -0.22 0.91 -5.61
C VAL A 14 -1.46 1.57 -5.03
N SER A 15 -1.31 2.81 -4.60
CA SER A 15 -2.41 3.66 -4.13
C SER A 15 -2.18 5.10 -4.56
N ARG A 16 -3.25 5.90 -4.53
CA ARG A 16 -3.08 7.36 -4.51
C ARG A 16 -2.36 7.76 -3.22
N THR A 17 -1.79 8.96 -3.21
CA THR A 17 -1.18 9.57 -2.03
C THR A 17 -1.69 10.98 -1.84
N SER A 18 -1.58 11.46 -0.61
CA SER A 18 -1.77 12.87 -0.30
C SER A 18 -0.96 13.23 0.94
N ARG A 19 -0.69 14.53 1.12
CA ARG A 19 -0.02 15.03 2.32
C ARG A 19 -1.05 15.40 3.37
N PRO A 20 -0.91 14.97 4.63
CA PRO A 20 -1.83 15.37 5.70
C PRO A 20 -2.05 16.88 5.81
N CYS A 21 -1.00 17.68 5.62
CA CYS A 21 -1.10 19.14 5.59
C CYS A 21 -2.02 19.71 4.51
N ASP A 22 -2.17 19.02 3.37
CA ASP A 22 -3.00 19.48 2.25
C ASP A 22 -4.48 19.12 2.46
N VAL A 23 -4.76 18.02 3.16
CA VAL A 23 -6.13 17.47 3.24
C VAL A 23 -6.82 17.79 4.56
N ILE A 24 -6.05 17.91 5.64
CA ILE A 24 -6.58 18.26 6.97
C ILE A 24 -6.45 19.78 7.21
N GLY A 25 -5.32 20.37 6.81
CA GLY A 25 -5.05 21.81 6.90
C GLY A 25 -3.63 22.13 7.38
N SER A 26 -3.23 23.41 7.25
CA SER A 26 -1.86 23.90 7.50
C SER A 26 -1.37 23.79 8.96
N PHE A 27 -2.24 23.42 9.89
CA PHE A 27 -1.88 23.14 11.28
C PHE A 27 -1.33 21.72 11.47
N VAL A 28 -1.35 20.89 10.43
CA VAL A 28 -0.73 19.57 10.41
C VAL A 28 0.67 19.69 9.80
N ASP A 29 1.70 19.38 10.57
CA ASP A 29 3.10 19.43 10.14
C ASP A 29 3.54 18.22 9.31
N ASP A 30 2.74 17.15 9.26
CA ASP A 30 3.07 15.98 8.44
C ASP A 30 2.92 16.31 6.95
N ARG A 31 4.07 16.50 6.29
CA ARG A 31 4.23 16.86 4.88
C ARG A 31 4.62 15.67 4.00
N ARG A 32 4.59 14.44 4.55
CA ARG A 32 4.91 13.23 3.80
C ARG A 32 3.80 12.91 2.80
N ASN A 33 4.16 12.36 1.64
CA ASN A 33 3.19 11.82 0.69
C ASN A 33 2.78 10.42 1.13
N LEU A 34 1.63 10.30 1.79
CA LEU A 34 1.18 9.06 2.41
C LEU A 34 0.07 8.40 1.58
N GLY A 35 0.22 7.10 1.33
CA GLY A 35 -0.77 6.26 0.67
C GLY A 35 -1.63 5.49 1.67
N LEU A 36 -1.30 4.22 1.87
CA LEU A 36 -1.94 3.35 2.85
C LEU A 36 -1.01 3.08 4.03
N LEU A 37 -1.57 3.09 5.24
CA LEU A 37 -0.90 2.54 6.41
C LEU A 37 -1.23 1.06 6.49
N ILE A 38 -0.23 0.22 6.24
CA ILE A 38 -0.40 -1.23 6.18
C ILE A 38 0.16 -1.84 7.47
N GLY A 39 -0.64 -2.70 8.09
CA GLY A 39 -0.22 -3.57 9.20
C GLY A 39 0.14 -4.95 8.69
N ASP A 40 -0.51 -5.99 9.23
CA ASP A 40 -0.20 -7.38 8.85
C ASP A 40 -0.36 -7.64 7.34
N ILE A 41 0.63 -8.33 6.77
CA ILE A 41 0.60 -8.88 5.41
C ILE A 41 0.75 -10.39 5.51
N ILE A 42 -0.14 -11.11 4.83
CA ILE A 42 -0.24 -12.57 4.88
C ILE A 42 -0.34 -13.11 3.46
N LEU A 43 0.44 -14.15 3.17
CA LEU A 43 0.29 -14.97 1.99
C LEU A 43 -0.34 -16.31 2.40
N TYR A 44 -1.41 -16.69 1.73
CA TYR A 44 -2.14 -17.94 1.99
C TYR A 44 -2.03 -18.87 0.78
N ASP A 45 -1.70 -20.13 1.03
CA ASP A 45 -1.49 -21.16 0.01
C ASP A 45 -2.12 -22.48 0.47
N GLU A 46 -3.15 -22.94 -0.24
CA GLU A 46 -3.92 -24.21 -0.09
C GLU A 46 -4.40 -24.60 1.32
N SER A 47 -3.56 -24.51 2.35
CA SER A 47 -3.89 -24.63 3.79
C SER A 47 -2.83 -24.00 4.72
N LYS A 48 -1.87 -23.23 4.19
CA LYS A 48 -0.75 -22.63 4.93
C LYS A 48 -0.86 -21.11 4.95
N ILE A 49 -0.48 -20.53 6.08
CA ILE A 49 -0.43 -19.09 6.31
C ILE A 49 1.05 -18.70 6.45
N PHE A 50 1.50 -17.77 5.63
CA PHE A 50 2.84 -17.23 5.64
C PHE A 50 2.79 -15.73 5.93
N PRO A 51 3.11 -15.30 7.17
CA PRO A 51 3.25 -13.89 7.49
C PRO A 51 4.40 -13.27 6.69
N LEU A 52 4.15 -12.16 6.00
CA LEU A 52 5.15 -11.40 5.28
C LEU A 52 5.51 -10.13 6.07
N LYS A 53 6.69 -10.13 6.68
CA LYS A 53 7.19 -9.02 7.51
C LYS A 53 8.23 -8.16 6.81
N SER A 54 8.49 -8.37 5.52
CA SER A 54 9.48 -7.62 4.75
C SER A 54 9.33 -6.10 4.87
N HIS A 55 8.09 -5.59 4.90
CA HIS A 55 7.79 -4.17 5.09
C HIS A 55 8.20 -3.63 6.47
N LEU A 56 8.32 -4.48 7.49
CA LEU A 56 8.77 -4.15 8.86
C LEU A 56 10.23 -4.52 9.13
N GLU A 57 10.82 -5.36 8.29
CA GLU A 57 12.19 -5.90 8.50
C GLU A 57 13.24 -5.22 7.62
N ILE A 58 12.84 -4.69 6.46
CA ILE A 58 13.75 -4.06 5.50
C ILE A 58 13.58 -2.55 5.61
N GLU A 59 14.57 -1.86 6.16
CA GLU A 59 14.53 -0.40 6.34
C GLU A 59 14.41 0.33 5.01
N ASP A 60 15.28 0.08 4.04
CA ASP A 60 15.24 0.75 2.73
C ASP A 60 14.39 -0.02 1.69
N LEU A 61 13.16 -0.39 2.05
CA LEU A 61 12.26 -1.07 1.13
C LEU A 61 11.58 -0.07 0.20
N GLU A 62 11.77 -0.24 -1.11
CA GLU A 62 11.28 0.69 -2.11
C GLU A 62 9.78 0.96 -1.98
N GLY A 63 9.43 2.23 -1.90
CA GLY A 63 8.06 2.70 -1.85
C GLY A 63 7.38 2.64 -0.47
N TRP A 64 8.16 2.37 0.58
CA TRP A 64 7.73 2.43 1.97
C TRP A 64 8.38 3.63 2.68
N ASP A 65 7.63 4.28 3.57
CA ASP A 65 8.10 5.42 4.37
C ASP A 65 8.90 4.95 5.61
N ILE A 66 9.17 5.79 6.60
CA ILE A 66 9.76 5.36 7.88
C ILE A 66 8.78 4.43 8.61
N GLN A 67 9.30 3.42 9.32
CA GLN A 67 8.47 2.53 10.13
C GLN A 67 7.87 3.28 11.32
N GLU A 68 6.58 3.05 11.57
CA GLU A 68 5.88 3.66 12.69
C GLU A 68 6.20 2.93 14.01
N LYS A 69 5.79 3.49 15.15
CA LYS A 69 6.05 2.89 16.49
C LYS A 69 5.35 1.56 16.69
N THR A 70 4.24 1.34 15.98
CA THR A 70 3.49 0.08 15.97
C THR A 70 3.90 -0.74 14.74
N PRO A 71 3.64 -2.07 14.69
CA PRO A 71 4.01 -2.90 13.56
C PRO A 71 3.13 -2.60 12.33
N CYS A 72 3.39 -1.45 11.73
CA CYS A 72 2.78 -0.95 10.52
C CYS A 72 3.70 0.05 9.83
N ARG A 73 3.43 0.30 8.54
CA ARG A 73 4.24 1.20 7.74
C ARG A 73 3.43 1.84 6.63
N TRP A 74 3.66 3.13 6.43
CA TRP A 74 3.06 3.85 5.32
C TRP A 74 3.72 3.47 3.99
N THR A 75 2.91 3.30 2.96
CA THR A 75 3.37 3.31 1.57
C THR A 75 3.46 4.75 1.07
N ASN A 76 4.38 5.06 0.14
CA ASN A 76 4.47 6.37 -0.51
C ASN A 76 3.82 6.40 -1.91
N GLY A 77 2.89 5.47 -2.18
CA GLY A 77 2.07 5.40 -3.41
C GLY A 77 2.38 4.20 -4.30
N ARG A 78 3.60 3.68 -4.28
CA ARG A 78 3.99 2.48 -5.04
C ARG A 78 5.01 1.67 -4.26
N ALA A 79 4.51 0.79 -3.38
CA ALA A 79 5.31 0.01 -2.45
C ALA A 79 5.68 -1.37 -2.98
N TYR A 80 6.98 -1.69 -3.01
CA TYR A 80 7.51 -2.99 -3.42
C TYR A 80 7.32 -4.02 -2.30
N LEU A 81 6.78 -5.19 -2.63
CA LEU A 81 6.58 -6.29 -1.68
C LEU A 81 7.20 -7.59 -2.23
N PRO A 82 8.34 -8.06 -1.69
CA PRO A 82 8.91 -9.34 -2.07
C PRO A 82 8.12 -10.50 -1.45
N LEU A 83 7.79 -11.51 -2.27
CA LEU A 83 7.08 -12.73 -1.88
C LEU A 83 8.10 -13.86 -1.63
N LYS A 84 8.98 -13.66 -0.64
CA LYS A 84 10.15 -14.53 -0.35
C LYS A 84 9.81 -16.01 -0.08
N HIS A 85 8.54 -16.37 0.08
CA HIS A 85 8.13 -17.72 0.47
C HIS A 85 7.83 -18.68 -0.69
N LYS A 86 8.18 -18.31 -1.92
CA LYS A 86 7.96 -19.16 -3.08
C LYS A 86 9.02 -20.26 -3.19
N LYS A 87 8.74 -21.45 -2.67
CA LYS A 87 9.34 -22.68 -3.18
C LYS A 87 8.41 -23.21 -4.25
N ASP A 88 8.71 -22.97 -5.53
CA ASP A 88 8.13 -23.61 -6.73
C ASP A 88 6.78 -24.31 -6.52
N THR A 89 5.77 -23.52 -6.12
CA THR A 89 4.39 -23.97 -6.04
C THR A 89 3.74 -23.66 -7.37
N ASN A 90 3.30 -24.69 -8.09
CA ASN A 90 2.48 -24.55 -9.30
C ASN A 90 1.07 -24.01 -9.00
N SER A 91 0.76 -23.67 -7.73
CA SER A 91 -0.51 -23.15 -7.26
C SER A 91 -0.53 -21.63 -7.15
N SER A 92 -1.70 -21.04 -7.39
CA SER A 92 -1.97 -19.64 -7.09
C SER A 92 -2.13 -19.44 -5.58
N MET A 93 -1.65 -18.31 -5.07
CA MET A 93 -1.74 -17.94 -3.66
C MET A 93 -2.69 -16.76 -3.46
N ILE A 94 -3.09 -16.52 -2.22
CA ILE A 94 -3.91 -15.37 -1.84
C ILE A 94 -3.07 -14.42 -0.99
N LEU A 95 -2.90 -13.19 -1.44
CA LEU A 95 -2.31 -12.10 -0.67
C LEU A 95 -3.41 -11.34 0.08
N LEU A 96 -3.24 -11.24 1.39
CA LEU A 96 -4.05 -10.43 2.28
C LEU A 96 -3.15 -9.39 2.95
N PHE A 97 -3.69 -8.18 3.14
CA PHE A 97 -3.04 -7.17 3.96
C PHE A 97 -4.08 -6.33 4.68
N LYS A 98 -3.73 -5.88 5.87
CA LYS A 98 -4.59 -5.04 6.71
C LYS A 98 -4.28 -3.58 6.49
N VAL A 99 -5.25 -2.83 5.95
CA VAL A 99 -5.20 -1.37 5.88
C VAL A 99 -5.66 -0.81 7.22
N LEU A 100 -4.77 -0.15 7.94
CA LEU A 100 -5.05 0.48 9.23
C LEU A 100 -5.53 1.93 9.08
N SER A 101 -5.01 2.61 8.07
CA SER A 101 -5.43 3.96 7.71
C SER A 101 -5.27 4.19 6.21
N LYS A 102 -6.09 5.09 5.69
CA LYS A 102 -5.98 5.66 4.36
C LYS A 102 -5.87 7.15 4.53
N GLN A 103 -4.99 7.80 3.77
CA GLN A 103 -5.06 9.25 3.70
C GLN A 103 -6.30 9.64 2.89
N SER A 104 -7.07 10.62 3.38
CA SER A 104 -8.15 11.21 2.59
C SER A 104 -7.56 11.76 1.30
N TYR A 105 -8.09 11.37 0.16
CA TYR A 105 -7.60 11.86 -1.13
C TYR A 105 -8.30 13.18 -1.45
N ILE A 106 -7.54 14.20 -1.86
CA ILE A 106 -8.13 15.33 -2.57
C ILE A 106 -8.55 14.76 -3.93
N LEU A 107 -9.85 14.75 -4.20
CA LEU A 107 -10.34 14.48 -5.53
C LEU A 107 -10.28 15.81 -6.27
N ASP A 108 -9.47 15.87 -7.33
CA ASP A 108 -9.58 16.97 -8.28
C ASP A 108 -11.04 17.01 -8.74
N GLN A 109 -11.74 18.12 -8.48
CA GLN A 109 -13.03 18.36 -9.07
C GLN A 109 -12.77 18.50 -10.58
N GLU A 110 -13.25 17.55 -11.38
CA GLU A 110 -13.29 17.73 -12.84
C GLU A 110 -13.97 19.07 -13.10
N SER A 111 -13.28 19.94 -13.84
CA SER A 111 -13.81 21.23 -14.24
C SER A 111 -14.93 20.94 -15.25
N ASP A 112 -16.18 20.89 -14.78
CA ASP A 112 -17.38 20.89 -15.62
C ASP A 112 -17.44 22.23 -16.36
N ASN A 113 -16.64 22.34 -17.41
CA ASN A 113 -16.64 23.43 -18.37
C ASN A 113 -17.78 23.17 -19.36
N ILE A 114 -19.03 23.19 -18.86
CA ILE A 114 -20.20 23.30 -19.74
C ILE A 114 -20.23 24.74 -20.20
N GLN A 115 -19.65 24.98 -21.39
CA GLN A 115 -19.92 26.15 -22.18
C GLN A 115 -21.44 26.32 -22.32
N LYS A 116 -21.99 27.30 -21.61
CA LYS A 116 -23.28 27.91 -21.96
C LYS A 116 -23.12 28.50 -23.36
N ILE A 117 -23.55 27.76 -24.38
CA ILE A 117 -23.86 28.32 -25.69
C ILE A 117 -25.24 28.97 -25.58
N ILE A 118 -25.26 30.22 -26.01
CA ILE A 118 -26.38 31.17 -26.08
C ILE A 118 -27.53 30.62 -26.92
#